data_AF-A0A534ZKM4-F1
#
_entry.id   AF-A0A534ZKM4-F1
#
_cell.length_a   1.000
_cell.length_b   1.000
_cell.length_c   1.000
_cell.angle_alpha   90.00
_cell.angle_beta   90.00
_cell.angle_gamma   90.00
#
_symmetry.space_group_name_H-M   'P 1'
#
loop_
_entity.id
_entity.type
_entity.pdbx_description
1 polymer ?
#
loop_
_entity_poly.entity_id
_entity_poly.type
_entity_poly.pdbx_seq_one_letter_code
_entity_poly.pdbx_strand_id
1 'polypeptide(L)'
;MIPLTAPSGFGVAAFEQAAVTEYLRSGDVPPEDAVSDGFGYASGALRYDLDLPPGSARDVYLAIPFGAADPALALPSRGVDGAEQFDVAFREWSAKLGRVDIRLPPTVRGFADTFRTAAAHILINRDGPALQPGPRRYARSWIRDGAIMAAALLRAGCTAEVRDYIRWYAGHQAPDGTVPCCVDRNGPDWLAEYDSQGELIYAVMEHFRFTRDRAFLAEMWPAVTRSVDRIEALRSQRLTAEFQTLGKRACYGLLPESVSHEGYLAHPVHAYWDDFWALRGLEDAAVMAEILADGPRTLRLAALRDSFRETLQASIMATMADRRIDYIPASVELADIDPAATANAIALLDETRALPAAAIDRTFDEYLSNFRKRRRREVDWSNYSPYEIRIVGALVRLGRRERAFELAQFFLGDRRPPAWNQWPEIAWRDPRSPGHIGDMPHAWIGAEFIFAFRSMLAFERESDQALVVAAGIPAEWLEADGGVGVDGLPTWYGTLGFTMKRDGDAVDMDLTLGGDVMMPAGGIVVQPPGDGPLRAVVVNGKATTRFTGAQATIEELPAKVRLIRGDTPR
;
A
#
# COMPACT_ATOMS: atom_id res chain seq x y z
N MET A 1 26.27 -7.15 -23.22
CA MET A 1 25.67 -5.93 -23.82
C MET A 1 25.76 -6.05 -25.32
N ILE A 2 24.70 -5.68 -26.06
CA ILE A 2 24.62 -5.81 -27.51
C ILE A 2 24.13 -4.48 -28.09
N PRO A 3 24.91 -3.81 -28.95
CA PRO A 3 24.45 -2.58 -29.60
C PRO A 3 23.42 -2.91 -30.69
N LEU A 4 22.21 -2.32 -30.60
CA LEU A 4 21.20 -2.40 -31.67
C LEU A 4 21.38 -1.26 -32.66
N THR A 5 21.80 -0.09 -32.16
CA THR A 5 22.35 0.98 -32.99
C THR A 5 23.84 0.76 -33.18
N ALA A 6 24.31 0.77 -34.43
CA ALA A 6 25.73 0.59 -34.74
C ALA A 6 26.60 1.67 -34.06
N PRO A 7 27.63 1.29 -33.27
CA PRO A 7 28.55 2.24 -32.67
C PRO A 7 29.52 2.78 -33.74
N SER A 8 30.05 4.00 -33.53
CA SER A 8 31.14 4.55 -34.33
C SER A 8 32.52 4.03 -33.89
N GLY A 9 32.62 3.50 -32.66
CA GLY A 9 33.82 2.84 -32.16
C GLY A 9 33.50 1.80 -31.07
N PHE A 10 34.37 0.81 -30.94
CA PHE A 10 34.27 -0.22 -29.91
C PHE A 10 35.66 -0.66 -29.52
N GLY A 11 35.84 -0.96 -28.23
CA GLY A 11 37.11 -1.43 -27.70
C GLY A 11 36.93 -2.14 -26.37
N VAL A 12 37.78 -3.14 -26.10
CA VAL A 12 37.87 -3.86 -24.83
C VAL A 12 39.32 -3.90 -24.31
N ALA A 13 39.45 -4.01 -22.99
CA ALA A 13 40.73 -4.15 -22.30
C ALA A 13 40.59 -5.14 -21.13
N ALA A 14 41.60 -5.99 -20.94
CA ALA A 14 41.78 -6.76 -19.72
C ALA A 14 42.11 -5.80 -18.56
N PHE A 15 41.86 -6.26 -17.34
CA PHE A 15 42.13 -5.46 -16.14
C PHE A 15 43.60 -4.98 -16.06
N GLU A 16 44.55 -5.78 -16.55
CA GLU A 16 45.99 -5.45 -16.57
C GLU A 16 46.39 -4.43 -17.64
N GLN A 17 45.55 -4.21 -18.66
CA GLN A 17 45.83 -3.32 -19.79
C GLN A 17 45.43 -1.86 -19.54
N ALA A 18 45.14 -1.51 -18.28
CA ALA A 18 44.56 -0.26 -17.79
C ALA A 18 43.02 -0.22 -17.77
N ALA A 19 42.50 0.66 -16.91
CA ALA A 19 41.06 0.85 -16.75
C ALA A 19 40.46 1.55 -17.99
N VAL A 20 39.27 1.11 -18.44
CA VAL A 20 38.55 1.73 -19.57
C VAL A 20 38.41 3.25 -19.43
N THR A 21 38.33 3.76 -18.20
CA THR A 21 38.21 5.20 -17.91
C THR A 21 39.43 6.01 -18.32
N GLU A 22 40.61 5.41 -18.48
CA GLU A 22 41.81 6.09 -18.96
C GLU A 22 41.70 6.41 -20.45
N TYR A 23 41.27 5.43 -21.27
CA TYR A 23 41.00 5.62 -22.70
C TYR A 23 39.88 6.65 -22.92
N LEU A 24 38.80 6.57 -22.14
CA LEU A 24 37.67 7.50 -22.26
C LEU A 24 38.07 8.95 -21.95
N ARG A 25 39.08 9.19 -21.10
CA ARG A 25 39.58 10.55 -20.80
C ARG A 25 40.29 11.19 -21.99
N SER A 26 40.92 10.41 -22.86
CA SER A 26 41.52 10.92 -24.10
C SER A 26 40.53 10.99 -25.28
N GLY A 27 39.28 10.54 -25.07
CA GLY A 27 38.28 10.44 -26.13
C GLY A 27 38.40 9.16 -26.98
N ASP A 28 39.21 8.21 -26.53
CA ASP A 28 39.45 6.95 -27.22
C ASP A 28 38.66 5.80 -26.59
N VAL A 29 38.59 4.71 -27.33
CA VAL A 29 38.19 3.40 -26.81
C VAL A 29 39.44 2.52 -26.70
N PRO A 30 39.42 1.44 -25.89
CA PRO A 30 40.51 0.49 -25.90
C PRO A 30 40.81 -0.04 -27.32
N PRO A 31 42.06 -0.39 -27.64
CA PRO A 31 42.45 -0.72 -29.01
C PRO A 31 42.01 -2.13 -29.46
N GLU A 32 41.77 -3.04 -28.52
CA GLU A 32 41.46 -4.44 -28.82
C GLU A 32 39.95 -4.63 -29.06
N ASP A 33 39.59 -5.51 -30.00
CA ASP A 33 38.20 -5.89 -30.27
C ASP A 33 37.74 -7.13 -29.47
N ALA A 34 38.68 -7.85 -28.88
CA ALA A 34 38.43 -9.00 -28.01
C ALA A 34 39.52 -9.12 -26.95
N VAL A 35 39.14 -9.55 -25.75
CA VAL A 35 40.11 -9.82 -24.68
C VAL A 35 39.70 -11.04 -23.86
N SER A 36 40.70 -11.77 -23.37
CA SER A 36 40.54 -12.77 -22.32
C SER A 36 41.19 -12.22 -21.06
N ASP A 37 40.40 -12.03 -20.00
CA ASP A 37 40.90 -11.55 -18.71
C ASP A 37 40.80 -12.66 -17.67
N GLY A 38 41.94 -13.19 -17.25
CA GLY A 38 42.01 -14.22 -16.22
C GLY A 38 41.55 -13.73 -14.84
N PHE A 39 41.51 -12.42 -14.60
CA PHE A 39 41.02 -11.83 -13.34
C PHE A 39 39.50 -11.64 -13.33
N GLY A 40 38.84 -11.60 -14.51
CA GLY A 40 37.39 -11.48 -14.64
C GLY A 40 36.82 -10.06 -14.56
N TYR A 41 37.66 -9.03 -14.70
CA TYR A 41 37.30 -7.61 -14.67
C TYR A 41 37.56 -6.92 -16.03
N ALA A 42 37.47 -7.67 -17.13
CA ALA A 42 37.52 -7.11 -18.47
C ALA A 42 36.52 -5.96 -18.59
N SER A 43 36.96 -4.89 -19.22
CA SER A 43 36.16 -3.68 -19.41
C SER A 43 36.10 -3.33 -20.89
N GLY A 44 35.06 -2.63 -21.30
CA GLY A 44 34.87 -2.25 -22.69
C GLY A 44 34.04 -0.99 -22.84
N ALA A 45 34.17 -0.35 -23.99
CA ALA A 45 33.47 0.88 -24.33
C ALA A 45 32.86 0.77 -25.73
N LEU A 46 31.66 1.34 -25.86
CA LEU A 46 31.02 1.65 -27.15
C LEU A 46 31.03 3.17 -27.31
N ARG A 47 31.43 3.65 -28.48
CA ARG A 47 31.45 5.07 -28.85
C ARG A 47 30.37 5.34 -29.88
N TYR A 48 29.69 6.48 -29.72
CA TYR A 48 28.67 6.98 -30.63
C TYR A 48 28.94 8.46 -30.90
N ASP A 49 29.49 8.77 -32.08
CA ASP A 49 29.67 10.14 -32.52
C ASP A 49 28.34 10.68 -33.06
N LEU A 50 27.83 11.75 -32.44
CA LEU A 50 26.52 12.33 -32.74
C LEU A 50 26.67 13.78 -33.25
N ASP A 51 26.51 13.97 -34.55
CA ASP A 51 26.41 15.31 -35.16
C ASP A 51 24.95 15.76 -35.18
N LEU A 52 24.57 16.66 -34.27
CA LEU A 52 23.18 17.10 -34.05
C LEU A 52 23.01 18.60 -34.29
N PRO A 53 22.13 19.04 -35.21
CA PRO A 53 21.67 20.43 -35.28
C PRO A 53 20.98 20.90 -33.99
N PRO A 54 20.91 22.22 -33.73
CA PRO A 54 20.16 22.77 -32.60
C PRO A 54 18.71 22.30 -32.58
N GLY A 55 18.27 21.74 -31.44
CA GLY A 55 16.91 21.24 -31.24
C GLY A 55 16.62 19.84 -31.82
N SER A 56 17.61 19.17 -32.41
CA SER A 56 17.48 17.79 -32.88
C SER A 56 17.88 16.76 -31.81
N ALA A 57 17.43 15.52 -32.00
CA ALA A 57 17.76 14.38 -31.16
C ALA A 57 18.10 13.15 -32.02
N ARG A 58 18.85 12.22 -31.44
CA ARG A 58 19.12 10.90 -32.02
C ARG A 58 19.13 9.85 -30.92
N ASP A 59 18.37 8.78 -31.14
CA ASP A 59 18.28 7.68 -30.20
C ASP A 59 19.36 6.62 -30.45
N VAL A 60 19.87 6.04 -29.37
CA VAL A 60 20.83 4.94 -29.37
C VAL A 60 20.23 3.82 -28.54
N TYR A 61 20.10 2.64 -29.14
CA TYR A 61 19.49 1.48 -28.51
C TYR A 61 20.53 0.41 -28.19
N LEU A 62 20.46 -0.11 -26.96
CA LEU A 62 21.31 -1.17 -26.44
C LEU A 62 20.42 -2.28 -25.86
N ALA A 63 20.76 -3.54 -26.14
CA ALA A 63 20.18 -4.69 -25.48
C ALA A 63 21.14 -5.22 -24.40
N ILE A 64 20.67 -5.29 -23.16
CA ILE A 64 21.45 -5.77 -22.01
C ILE A 64 20.73 -6.98 -21.43
N PRO A 65 21.08 -8.21 -21.86
CA PRO A 65 20.51 -9.40 -21.26
C PRO A 65 20.96 -9.51 -19.79
N PHE A 66 20.01 -9.69 -18.88
CA PHE A 66 20.26 -9.95 -17.46
C PHE A 66 20.26 -11.47 -17.20
N GLY A 67 21.14 -11.95 -16.32
CA GLY A 67 21.23 -13.36 -15.92
C GLY A 67 22.46 -14.10 -16.49
N ALA A 68 22.58 -15.38 -16.16
CA ALA A 68 23.58 -16.24 -16.79
C ALA A 68 23.32 -16.27 -18.30
N ALA A 69 24.34 -16.01 -19.11
CA ALA A 69 24.25 -16.09 -20.55
C ALA A 69 24.04 -17.56 -20.95
N ASP A 70 22.80 -18.03 -20.95
CA ASP A 70 22.43 -19.23 -21.68
C ASP A 70 22.49 -18.85 -23.18
N PRO A 71 23.42 -19.43 -23.95
CA PRO A 71 23.53 -19.15 -25.38
C PRO A 71 22.24 -19.51 -26.14
N ALA A 72 21.39 -20.39 -25.59
CA ALA A 72 20.09 -20.74 -26.16
C ALA A 72 18.99 -19.67 -25.89
N LEU A 73 19.16 -18.85 -24.85
CA LEU A 73 18.28 -17.71 -24.53
C LEU A 73 18.84 -16.38 -25.04
N ALA A 74 20.06 -16.38 -25.60
CA ALA A 74 20.62 -15.23 -26.29
C ALA A 74 19.69 -14.88 -27.46
N LEU A 75 18.93 -13.79 -27.31
CA LEU A 75 18.14 -13.23 -28.39
C LEU A 75 19.04 -13.14 -29.63
N PRO A 76 18.61 -13.66 -30.79
CA PRO A 76 19.28 -13.34 -32.04
C PRO A 76 19.16 -11.82 -32.21
N SER A 77 20.23 -11.11 -31.90
CA SER A 77 20.28 -9.65 -31.93
C SER A 77 20.12 -9.07 -33.34
N ARG A 78 20.22 -9.92 -34.37
CA ARG A 78 19.93 -9.56 -35.75
C ARG A 78 18.43 -9.37 -35.95
N GLY A 79 18.04 -8.14 -36.22
CA GLY A 79 16.67 -7.77 -36.59
C GLY A 79 15.81 -7.26 -35.43
N VAL A 80 16.37 -7.06 -34.23
CA VAL A 80 15.66 -6.38 -33.14
C VAL A 80 15.70 -4.87 -33.37
N ASP A 81 14.54 -4.26 -33.59
CA ASP A 81 14.39 -2.81 -33.64
C ASP A 81 14.19 -2.24 -32.23
N GLY A 82 15.16 -1.47 -31.74
CA GLY A 82 15.11 -0.90 -30.39
C GLY A 82 13.97 0.11 -30.19
N ALA A 83 13.60 0.86 -31.22
CA ALA A 83 12.49 1.81 -31.14
C ALA A 83 11.16 1.07 -31.03
N GLU A 84 10.98 0.01 -31.83
CA GLU A 84 9.79 -0.85 -31.76
C GLU A 84 9.66 -1.51 -30.37
N GLN A 85 10.76 -2.04 -29.82
CA GLN A 85 10.73 -2.65 -28.48
C GLN A 85 10.42 -1.64 -27.38
N PHE A 86 10.97 -0.43 -27.47
CA PHE A 86 10.62 0.66 -26.55
C PHE A 86 9.13 1.02 -26.62
N ASP A 87 8.58 1.12 -27.82
CA ASP A 87 7.16 1.42 -28.04
C ASP A 87 6.24 0.30 -27.52
N VAL A 88 6.64 -0.97 -27.68
CA VAL A 88 5.93 -2.11 -27.08
C VAL A 88 5.91 -1.97 -25.55
N ALA A 89 7.07 -1.78 -24.92
CA ALA A 89 7.17 -1.63 -23.48
C ALA A 89 6.34 -0.43 -22.99
N PHE A 90 6.40 0.70 -23.68
CA PHE A 90 5.61 1.89 -23.35
C PHE A 90 4.09 1.61 -23.40
N ARG A 91 3.61 0.94 -24.46
CA ARG A 91 2.19 0.57 -24.58
C ARG A 91 1.76 -0.40 -23.48
N GLU A 92 2.57 -1.40 -23.15
CA GLU A 92 2.28 -2.37 -22.10
C GLU A 92 2.17 -1.70 -20.72
N TRP A 93 3.14 -0.85 -20.37
CA TRP A 93 3.11 -0.09 -19.12
C TRP A 93 1.95 0.89 -19.08
N SER A 94 1.67 1.59 -20.18
CA SER A 94 0.53 2.50 -20.28
C SER A 94 -0.79 1.78 -20.09
N ALA A 95 -0.98 0.61 -20.71
CA ALA A 95 -2.18 -0.20 -20.56
C ALA A 95 -2.32 -0.78 -19.14
N LYS A 96 -1.21 -1.17 -18.51
CA LYS A 96 -1.21 -1.73 -17.15
C LYS A 96 -1.51 -0.66 -16.10
N LEU A 97 -0.83 0.48 -16.14
CA LEU A 97 -0.97 1.55 -15.15
C LEU A 97 -2.15 2.50 -15.46
N GLY A 98 -2.66 2.46 -16.69
CA GLY A 98 -3.81 3.26 -17.14
C GLY A 98 -5.18 2.64 -16.86
N ARG A 99 -5.26 1.49 -16.14
CA ARG A 99 -6.53 0.84 -15.78
C ARG A 99 -7.43 1.70 -14.90
N VAL A 100 -6.83 2.63 -14.15
CA VAL A 100 -7.55 3.61 -13.32
C VAL A 100 -7.26 5.00 -13.86
N ASP A 101 -8.30 5.69 -14.32
CA ASP A 101 -8.19 7.08 -14.73
C ASP A 101 -8.65 8.01 -13.60
N ILE A 102 -7.73 8.86 -13.15
CA ILE A 102 -7.99 9.82 -12.09
C ILE A 102 -7.67 11.20 -12.67
N ARG A 103 -8.71 11.99 -12.86
CA ARG A 103 -8.68 13.34 -13.42
C ARG A 103 -8.86 14.32 -12.29
N LEU A 104 -7.79 15.05 -12.00
CA LEU A 104 -7.75 16.09 -10.99
C LEU A 104 -7.35 17.44 -11.62
N PRO A 105 -7.63 18.55 -10.94
CA PRO A 105 -7.14 19.87 -11.35
C PRO A 105 -5.61 19.88 -11.53
N PRO A 106 -5.05 20.68 -12.47
CA PRO A 106 -3.61 20.69 -12.76
C PRO A 106 -2.72 20.93 -11.55
N THR A 107 -3.16 21.74 -10.59
CA THR A 107 -2.43 22.07 -9.35
C THR A 107 -2.22 20.88 -8.41
N VAL A 108 -3.06 19.84 -8.53
CA VAL A 108 -3.06 18.65 -7.66
C VAL A 108 -2.93 17.35 -8.45
N ARG A 109 -2.59 17.44 -9.75
CA ARG A 109 -2.33 16.28 -10.63
C ARG A 109 -1.28 15.33 -10.06
N GLY A 110 -0.33 15.85 -9.29
CA GLY A 110 0.71 15.06 -8.63
C GLY A 110 0.17 13.90 -7.78
N PHE A 111 -1.04 13.99 -7.22
CA PHE A 111 -1.66 12.86 -6.52
C PHE A 111 -1.93 11.67 -7.45
N ALA A 112 -2.57 11.93 -8.60
CA ALA A 112 -2.89 10.90 -9.59
C ALA A 112 -1.63 10.31 -10.25
N ASP A 113 -0.65 11.16 -10.58
CA ASP A 113 0.62 10.71 -11.15
C ASP A 113 1.40 9.84 -10.17
N THR A 114 1.39 10.19 -8.88
CA THR A 114 2.04 9.40 -7.83
C THR A 114 1.35 8.08 -7.60
N PHE A 115 0.01 8.02 -7.65
CA PHE A 115 -0.72 6.75 -7.55
C PHE A 115 -0.26 5.76 -8.62
N ARG A 116 -0.18 6.21 -9.88
CA ARG A 116 0.29 5.39 -11.01
C ARG A 116 1.75 4.97 -10.84
N THR A 117 2.60 5.93 -10.43
CA THR A 117 4.04 5.70 -10.28
C THR A 117 4.35 4.76 -9.10
N ALA A 118 3.61 4.85 -7.99
CA ALA A 118 3.74 3.96 -6.85
C ALA A 118 3.42 2.51 -7.23
N ALA A 119 2.36 2.27 -8.01
CA ALA A 119 2.05 0.94 -8.53
C ALA A 119 3.18 0.43 -9.45
N ALA A 120 3.75 1.32 -10.28
CA ALA A 120 4.90 0.98 -11.11
C ALA A 120 6.13 0.57 -10.29
N HIS A 121 6.46 1.28 -9.22
CA HIS A 121 7.59 0.93 -8.34
C HIS A 121 7.42 -0.44 -7.70
N ILE A 122 6.22 -0.77 -7.21
CA ILE A 122 5.95 -2.11 -6.66
C ILE A 122 6.23 -3.17 -7.74
N LEU A 123 5.74 -2.96 -8.97
CA LEU A 123 5.90 -3.92 -10.07
C LEU A 123 7.35 -4.04 -10.55
N ILE A 124 8.10 -2.93 -10.62
CA ILE A 124 9.51 -2.89 -11.06
C ILE A 124 10.42 -3.58 -10.04
N ASN A 125 10.13 -3.46 -8.74
CA ASN A 125 10.95 -4.05 -7.69
C ASN A 125 10.71 -5.56 -7.47
N ARG A 126 9.84 -6.20 -8.27
CA ARG A 126 9.56 -7.64 -8.13
C ARG A 126 10.75 -8.50 -8.57
N ASP A 127 11.00 -9.59 -7.84
CA ASP A 127 11.88 -10.69 -8.27
C ASP A 127 11.00 -11.93 -8.53
N GLY A 128 10.58 -12.10 -9.79
CA GLY A 128 9.55 -13.07 -10.15
C GLY A 128 8.22 -12.80 -9.43
N PRO A 129 7.62 -13.78 -8.72
CA PRO A 129 6.41 -13.55 -7.91
C PRO A 129 6.64 -12.71 -6.65
N ALA A 130 7.88 -12.63 -6.15
CA ALA A 130 8.18 -11.97 -4.89
C ALA A 130 7.97 -10.45 -4.99
N LEU A 131 7.17 -9.89 -4.08
CA LEU A 131 7.05 -8.44 -3.90
C LEU A 131 8.13 -7.99 -2.92
N GLN A 132 9.00 -7.06 -3.34
CA GLN A 132 10.09 -6.55 -2.53
C GLN A 132 9.95 -5.03 -2.34
N PRO A 133 10.18 -4.51 -1.12
CA PRO A 133 10.11 -3.07 -0.85
C PRO A 133 11.17 -2.30 -1.63
N GLY A 134 12.32 -2.91 -1.90
CA GLY A 134 13.37 -2.31 -2.69
C GLY A 134 14.39 -3.33 -3.18
N PRO A 135 15.12 -3.03 -4.27
CA PRO A 135 15.96 -4.00 -4.96
C PRO A 135 17.37 -4.15 -4.35
N ARG A 136 17.71 -3.41 -3.27
CA ARG A 136 19.05 -3.42 -2.68
C ARG A 136 19.01 -3.88 -1.23
N ARG A 137 18.77 -2.97 -0.29
CA ARG A 137 18.76 -3.29 1.14
C ARG A 137 17.59 -4.21 1.49
N TYR A 138 16.52 -4.13 0.73
CA TYR A 138 15.28 -4.87 0.94
C TYR A 138 15.03 -5.93 -0.13
N ALA A 139 16.10 -6.52 -0.69
CA ALA A 139 16.03 -7.59 -1.70
C ALA A 139 15.54 -8.94 -1.13
N ARG A 140 14.42 -8.90 -0.40
CA ARG A 140 13.68 -10.01 0.22
C ARG A 140 12.22 -9.60 0.38
N SER A 141 11.34 -10.59 0.44
CA SER A 141 9.90 -10.37 0.51
C SER A 141 9.43 -10.58 1.94
N TRP A 142 9.11 -9.52 2.66
CA TRP A 142 8.37 -9.63 3.91
C TRP A 142 6.89 -9.81 3.63
N ILE A 143 6.23 -10.66 4.40
CA ILE A 143 4.78 -10.86 4.26
C ILE A 143 4.00 -9.59 4.62
N ARG A 144 4.46 -8.82 5.60
CA ARG A 144 3.89 -7.52 5.99
C ARG A 144 3.84 -6.54 4.83
N ASP A 145 5.01 -6.26 4.27
CA ASP A 145 5.17 -5.37 3.14
C ASP A 145 4.41 -5.91 1.94
N GLY A 146 4.53 -7.21 1.68
CA GLY A 146 3.94 -7.89 0.54
C GLY A 146 2.42 -7.94 0.58
N ALA A 147 1.79 -8.12 1.75
CA ALA A 147 0.34 -8.08 1.90
C ALA A 147 -0.22 -6.67 1.61
N ILE A 148 0.46 -5.63 2.10
CA ILE A 148 0.08 -4.24 1.85
C ILE A 148 0.33 -3.86 0.38
N MET A 149 1.50 -4.20 -0.17
CA MET A 149 1.79 -3.99 -1.60
C MET A 149 0.82 -4.75 -2.51
N ALA A 150 0.47 -5.99 -2.17
CA ALA A 150 -0.51 -6.78 -2.90
C ALA A 150 -1.89 -6.12 -2.89
N ALA A 151 -2.34 -5.69 -1.71
CA ALA A 151 -3.63 -5.02 -1.58
C ALA A 151 -3.67 -3.64 -2.28
N ALA A 152 -2.52 -2.94 -2.38
CA ALA A 152 -2.38 -1.73 -3.21
C ALA A 152 -2.43 -2.06 -4.72
N LEU A 153 -1.78 -3.14 -5.16
CA LEU A 153 -1.82 -3.60 -6.55
C LEU A 153 -3.23 -4.01 -6.98
N LEU A 154 -4.01 -4.67 -6.12
CA LEU A 154 -5.43 -4.98 -6.38
C LEU A 154 -6.23 -3.70 -6.65
N ARG A 155 -5.97 -2.64 -5.88
CA ARG A 155 -6.59 -1.31 -6.03
C ARG A 155 -6.09 -0.54 -7.26
N ALA A 156 -4.95 -0.91 -7.82
CA ALA A 156 -4.47 -0.46 -9.12
C ALA A 156 -4.91 -1.39 -10.28
N GLY A 157 -5.68 -2.44 -9.99
CA GLY A 157 -6.19 -3.40 -10.97
C GLY A 157 -5.20 -4.49 -11.37
N CYS A 158 -4.08 -4.68 -10.68
CA CYS A 158 -3.04 -5.68 -10.98
C CYS A 158 -3.28 -7.00 -10.23
N THR A 159 -4.35 -7.72 -10.61
CA THR A 159 -4.81 -8.92 -9.89
C THR A 159 -3.96 -10.17 -10.15
N ALA A 160 -3.45 -10.35 -11.37
CA ALA A 160 -2.66 -11.52 -11.74
C ALA A 160 -1.34 -11.58 -10.97
N GLU A 161 -0.66 -10.44 -10.84
CA GLU A 161 0.59 -10.30 -10.09
C GLU A 161 0.41 -10.66 -8.60
N VAL A 162 -0.74 -10.29 -8.03
CA VAL A 162 -1.09 -10.59 -6.64
C VAL A 162 -1.38 -12.07 -6.44
N ARG A 163 -2.11 -12.70 -7.37
CA ARG A 163 -2.33 -14.15 -7.35
C ARG A 163 -1.02 -14.93 -7.36
N ASP A 164 -0.08 -14.53 -8.23
CA ASP A 164 1.22 -15.18 -8.35
C ASP A 164 2.04 -15.01 -7.06
N TYR A 165 2.03 -13.81 -6.46
CA TYR A 165 2.66 -13.54 -5.17
C TYR A 165 2.10 -14.42 -4.05
N ILE A 166 0.77 -14.45 -3.87
CA ILE A 166 0.11 -15.23 -2.82
C ILE A 166 0.45 -16.72 -2.95
N ARG A 167 0.33 -17.28 -4.16
CA ARG A 167 0.64 -18.68 -4.42
C ARG A 167 2.10 -19.01 -4.10
N TRP A 168 3.03 -18.14 -4.48
CA TRP A 168 4.46 -18.30 -4.19
C TRP A 168 4.74 -18.23 -2.69
N TYR A 169 4.22 -17.23 -1.99
CA TYR A 169 4.50 -17.02 -0.57
C TYR A 169 3.91 -18.15 0.30
N ALA A 170 2.67 -18.58 -0.01
CA ALA A 170 2.01 -19.69 0.67
C ALA A 170 2.81 -21.01 0.56
N GLY A 171 3.60 -21.17 -0.51
CA GLY A 171 4.49 -22.32 -0.71
C GLY A 171 5.63 -22.43 0.30
N HIS A 172 5.95 -21.34 1.02
CA HIS A 172 6.99 -21.31 2.07
C HIS A 172 6.44 -21.49 3.49
N GLN A 173 5.13 -21.62 3.65
CA GLN A 173 4.51 -21.87 4.96
C GLN A 173 5.02 -23.20 5.56
N ALA A 174 5.42 -23.18 6.83
CA ALA A 174 5.84 -24.39 7.53
C ALA A 174 4.67 -25.37 7.76
N PRO A 175 4.95 -26.68 7.96
CA PRO A 175 3.91 -27.68 8.20
C PRO A 175 3.01 -27.40 9.41
N ASP A 176 3.50 -26.68 10.43
CA ASP A 176 2.76 -26.30 11.63
C ASP A 176 1.87 -25.05 11.44
N GLY A 177 1.83 -24.51 10.22
CA GLY A 177 1.08 -23.29 9.88
C GLY A 177 1.83 -21.99 10.12
N THR A 178 3.08 -22.03 10.59
CA THR A 178 3.92 -20.83 10.69
C THR A 178 4.16 -20.24 9.31
N VAL A 179 3.79 -18.97 9.14
CA VAL A 179 4.14 -18.16 7.97
C VAL A 179 5.47 -17.47 8.28
N PRO A 180 6.49 -17.57 7.40
CA PRO A 180 7.75 -16.89 7.62
C PRO A 180 7.59 -15.37 7.48
N CYS A 181 8.26 -14.62 8.37
CA CYS A 181 8.23 -13.16 8.37
C CYS A 181 8.78 -12.57 7.07
N CYS A 182 9.81 -13.20 6.50
CA CYS A 182 10.32 -12.88 5.18
C CYS A 182 10.86 -14.10 4.44
N VAL A 183 10.92 -13.99 3.11
CA VAL A 183 11.52 -14.99 2.22
C VAL A 183 12.51 -14.29 1.29
N ASP A 184 13.74 -14.80 1.24
CA ASP A 184 14.79 -14.33 0.34
C ASP A 184 15.31 -15.47 -0.56
N ARG A 185 16.43 -15.24 -1.25
CA ARG A 185 17.06 -16.26 -2.13
C ARG A 185 17.63 -17.46 -1.38
N ASN A 186 17.88 -17.33 -0.08
CA ASN A 186 18.34 -18.39 0.81
C ASN A 186 17.18 -19.16 1.46
N GLY A 187 15.95 -18.64 1.36
CA GLY A 187 14.73 -19.28 1.83
C GLY A 187 13.99 -18.45 2.89
N PRO A 188 13.12 -19.10 3.70
CA PRO A 188 12.33 -18.42 4.72
C PRO A 188 13.14 -18.03 5.96
N ASP A 189 12.89 -16.84 6.48
CA ASP A 189 13.30 -16.36 7.81
C ASP A 189 12.16 -16.53 8.81
N TRP A 190 12.50 -16.99 10.01
CA TRP A 190 11.57 -17.38 11.07
C TRP A 190 11.67 -16.47 12.30
N LEU A 191 12.15 -15.23 12.12
CA LEU A 191 12.05 -14.20 13.16
C LEU A 191 10.61 -14.11 13.68
N ALA A 192 10.48 -13.95 15.00
CA ALA A 192 9.18 -13.94 15.68
C ALA A 192 8.42 -12.63 15.40
N GLU A 193 7.69 -12.61 14.29
CA GLU A 193 6.72 -11.57 13.89
C GLU A 193 5.38 -12.27 13.65
N TYR A 194 4.43 -12.13 14.59
CA TYR A 194 3.20 -12.95 14.61
C TYR A 194 2.01 -12.30 13.87
N ASP A 195 2.22 -11.14 13.25
CA ASP A 195 1.36 -10.53 12.22
C ASP A 195 1.28 -11.40 10.95
N SER A 196 2.39 -12.08 10.62
CA SER A 196 2.60 -12.87 9.39
C SER A 196 1.44 -13.81 9.01
N GLN A 197 0.84 -14.49 9.99
CA GLN A 197 -0.27 -15.44 9.74
C GLN A 197 -1.52 -14.69 9.28
N GLY A 198 -1.84 -13.58 9.94
CA GLY A 198 -2.99 -12.74 9.62
C GLY A 198 -2.85 -12.09 8.24
N GLU A 199 -1.65 -11.62 7.93
CA GLU A 199 -1.32 -10.97 6.66
C GLU A 199 -1.46 -11.89 5.44
N LEU A 200 -1.04 -13.17 5.56
CA LEU A 200 -1.27 -14.16 4.51
C LEU A 200 -2.76 -14.41 4.28
N ILE A 201 -3.54 -14.57 5.36
CA ILE A 201 -4.99 -14.80 5.25
C ILE A 201 -5.67 -13.58 4.61
N TYR A 202 -5.30 -12.38 5.05
CA TYR A 202 -5.79 -11.13 4.49
C TYR A 202 -5.51 -11.02 2.99
N ALA A 203 -4.27 -11.29 2.55
CA ALA A 203 -3.91 -11.22 1.13
C ALA A 203 -4.77 -12.15 0.26
N VAL A 204 -5.03 -13.37 0.74
CA VAL A 204 -5.93 -14.33 0.07
C VAL A 204 -7.36 -13.78 -0.01
N MET A 205 -7.91 -13.26 1.09
CA MET A 205 -9.28 -12.74 1.11
C MET A 205 -9.42 -11.51 0.23
N GLU A 206 -8.46 -10.61 0.29
CA GLU A 206 -8.47 -9.37 -0.47
C GLU A 206 -8.42 -9.69 -1.97
N HIS A 207 -7.60 -10.65 -2.40
CA HIS A 207 -7.63 -11.12 -3.79
C HIS A 207 -9.04 -11.61 -4.18
N PHE A 208 -9.70 -12.42 -3.34
CA PHE A 208 -11.06 -12.88 -3.61
C PHE A 208 -12.06 -11.72 -3.69
N ARG A 209 -11.99 -10.72 -2.80
CA ARG A 209 -12.91 -9.57 -2.81
C ARG A 209 -12.85 -8.77 -4.10
N PHE A 210 -11.68 -8.66 -4.72
CA PHE A 210 -11.49 -7.94 -5.99
C PHE A 210 -11.70 -8.80 -7.26
N THR A 211 -11.58 -10.12 -7.17
CA THR A 211 -11.63 -11.02 -8.36
C THR A 211 -12.81 -11.97 -8.40
N ARG A 212 -13.43 -12.23 -7.24
CA ARG A 212 -14.43 -13.28 -7.01
C ARG A 212 -13.95 -14.68 -7.42
N ASP A 213 -12.63 -14.88 -7.52
CA ASP A 213 -12.02 -16.16 -7.90
C ASP A 213 -12.15 -17.18 -6.77
N ARG A 214 -13.31 -17.85 -6.74
CA ARG A 214 -13.61 -18.90 -5.76
C ARG A 214 -12.70 -20.12 -5.91
N ALA A 215 -12.19 -20.38 -7.12
CA ALA A 215 -11.29 -21.51 -7.36
C ALA A 215 -9.93 -21.27 -6.70
N PHE A 216 -9.37 -20.07 -6.87
CA PHE A 216 -8.14 -19.69 -6.18
C PHE A 216 -8.33 -19.59 -4.66
N LEU A 217 -9.50 -19.10 -4.20
CA LEU A 217 -9.81 -19.10 -2.78
C LEU A 217 -9.80 -20.53 -2.19
N ALA A 218 -10.42 -21.49 -2.90
CA ALA A 218 -10.41 -22.90 -2.49
C ALA A 218 -8.99 -23.51 -2.56
N GLU A 219 -8.18 -23.13 -3.54
CA GLU A 219 -6.76 -23.53 -3.65
C GLU A 219 -5.96 -23.11 -2.41
N MET A 220 -6.18 -21.89 -1.92
CA MET A 220 -5.45 -21.32 -0.77
C MET A 220 -6.03 -21.71 0.59
N TRP A 221 -7.25 -22.25 0.63
CA TRP A 221 -7.94 -22.60 1.89
C TRP A 221 -7.12 -23.47 2.85
N PRO A 222 -6.37 -24.50 2.41
CA PRO A 222 -5.50 -25.25 3.30
C PRO A 222 -4.42 -24.40 3.98
N ALA A 223 -3.82 -23.44 3.28
CA ALA A 223 -2.83 -22.53 3.86
C ALA A 223 -3.46 -21.61 4.90
N VAL A 224 -4.65 -21.07 4.60
CA VAL A 224 -5.45 -20.24 5.52
C VAL A 224 -5.79 -20.99 6.80
N THR A 225 -6.32 -22.21 6.69
CA THR A 225 -6.71 -23.00 7.89
C THR A 225 -5.52 -23.31 8.79
N ARG A 226 -4.34 -23.63 8.22
CA ARG A 226 -3.12 -23.82 9.01
C ARG A 226 -2.64 -22.52 9.67
N SER A 227 -2.74 -21.38 8.99
CA SER A 227 -2.41 -20.09 9.61
C SER A 227 -3.33 -19.78 10.80
N VAL A 228 -4.63 -20.09 10.69
CA VAL A 228 -5.56 -19.96 11.83
C VAL A 228 -5.17 -20.88 12.98
N ASP A 229 -4.89 -22.15 12.69
CA ASP A 229 -4.50 -23.12 13.73
C ASP A 229 -3.19 -22.66 14.42
N ARG A 230 -2.28 -22.00 13.70
CA ARG A 230 -1.08 -21.38 14.27
C ARG A 230 -1.39 -20.18 15.16
N ILE A 231 -2.28 -19.27 14.73
CA ILE A 231 -2.77 -18.16 15.56
C ILE A 231 -3.36 -18.69 16.87
N GLU A 232 -4.20 -19.72 16.80
CA GLU A 232 -4.81 -20.35 17.97
C GLU A 232 -3.77 -20.98 18.90
N ALA A 233 -2.77 -21.67 18.35
CA ALA A 233 -1.68 -22.25 19.13
C ALA A 233 -0.82 -21.18 19.83
N LEU A 234 -0.51 -20.06 19.16
CA LEU A 234 0.19 -18.93 19.76
C LEU A 234 -0.64 -18.31 20.90
N ARG A 235 -1.91 -18.01 20.62
CA ARG A 235 -2.87 -17.47 21.59
C ARG A 235 -3.03 -18.35 22.83
N SER A 236 -3.02 -19.67 22.68
CA SER A 236 -3.19 -20.59 23.81
C SER A 236 -2.12 -20.43 24.90
N GLN A 237 -0.94 -19.90 24.55
CA GLN A 237 0.14 -19.62 25.51
C GLN A 237 -0.23 -18.49 26.48
N ARG A 238 -1.23 -17.68 26.14
CA ARG A 238 -1.75 -16.58 26.96
C ARG A 238 -3.14 -16.85 27.52
N LEU A 239 -3.71 -18.03 27.26
CA LEU A 239 -4.99 -18.49 27.82
C LEU A 239 -4.77 -19.44 29.01
N THR A 240 -3.93 -19.05 29.96
CA THR A 240 -3.61 -19.85 31.15
C THR A 240 -3.99 -19.10 32.44
N ALA A 241 -4.07 -19.83 33.55
CA ALA A 241 -4.33 -19.25 34.87
C ALA A 241 -3.26 -18.22 35.28
N GLU A 242 -2.03 -18.36 34.79
CA GLU A 242 -0.94 -17.40 35.04
C GLU A 242 -1.29 -16.01 34.47
N PHE A 243 -1.82 -15.96 33.25
CA PHE A 243 -2.20 -14.71 32.61
C PHE A 243 -3.51 -14.13 33.14
N GLN A 244 -4.22 -14.82 34.03
CA GLN A 244 -5.37 -14.26 34.74
C GLN A 244 -4.97 -13.52 36.03
N THR A 245 -3.69 -13.59 36.43
CA THR A 245 -3.20 -12.94 37.65
C THR A 245 -3.08 -11.42 37.53
N LEU A 246 -3.15 -10.73 38.67
CA LEU A 246 -2.91 -9.29 38.75
C LEU A 246 -1.48 -8.99 38.25
N GLY A 247 -1.35 -8.09 37.29
CA GLY A 247 -0.08 -7.71 36.65
C GLY A 247 0.21 -8.40 35.32
N LYS A 248 -0.45 -9.55 35.01
CA LYS A 248 -0.36 -10.23 33.71
C LYS A 248 -1.67 -10.24 32.92
N ARG A 249 -2.76 -9.77 33.55
CA ARG A 249 -4.11 -9.77 32.97
C ARG A 249 -4.23 -9.04 31.64
N ALA A 250 -3.45 -7.98 31.42
CA ALA A 250 -3.44 -7.30 30.13
C ALA A 250 -3.00 -8.24 29.00
N CYS A 251 -2.02 -9.12 29.23
CA CYS A 251 -1.55 -10.07 28.21
C CYS A 251 -2.51 -11.26 27.97
N TYR A 252 -3.61 -11.40 28.71
CA TYR A 252 -4.47 -12.58 28.64
C TYR A 252 -5.18 -12.69 27.28
N GLY A 253 -4.97 -13.82 26.61
CA GLY A 253 -5.64 -14.14 25.34
C GLY A 253 -5.13 -13.40 24.11
N LEU A 254 -4.02 -12.66 24.22
CA LEU A 254 -3.27 -12.07 23.11
C LEU A 254 -2.32 -13.09 22.46
N LEU A 255 -1.68 -12.69 21.36
CA LEU A 255 -0.47 -13.33 20.86
C LEU A 255 0.72 -13.08 21.80
N PRO A 256 1.70 -14.00 21.87
CA PRO A 256 2.88 -13.85 22.72
C PRO A 256 3.82 -12.74 22.22
N GLU A 257 4.81 -12.39 23.04
CA GLU A 257 5.79 -11.35 22.73
C GLU A 257 6.53 -11.63 21.41
N SER A 258 6.67 -10.59 20.59
CA SER A 258 7.31 -10.65 19.28
C SER A 258 8.13 -9.38 19.03
N VAL A 259 8.98 -9.40 18.00
CA VAL A 259 9.77 -8.23 17.60
C VAL A 259 9.04 -7.27 16.66
N SER A 260 7.79 -7.60 16.29
CA SER A 260 6.75 -6.87 15.51
C SER A 260 7.13 -5.57 14.78
N HIS A 261 6.65 -5.43 13.53
CA HIS A 261 6.65 -4.21 12.69
C HIS A 261 7.84 -3.23 12.84
N GLU A 262 9.06 -3.78 12.94
CA GLU A 262 10.36 -3.09 12.97
C GLU A 262 10.67 -2.28 14.25
N GLY A 263 9.73 -2.16 15.19
CA GLY A 263 9.87 -1.31 16.38
C GLY A 263 10.50 -1.98 17.60
N TYR A 264 10.41 -3.31 17.72
CA TYR A 264 10.63 -4.01 19.00
C TYR A 264 11.74 -5.07 18.98
N LEU A 265 12.65 -5.03 18.01
CA LEU A 265 13.78 -5.97 17.92
C LEU A 265 14.64 -6.02 19.20
N ALA A 266 14.82 -4.88 19.87
CA ALA A 266 15.60 -4.80 21.11
C ALA A 266 14.88 -5.45 22.30
N HIS A 267 13.55 -5.38 22.34
CA HIS A 267 12.72 -5.81 23.45
C HIS A 267 11.38 -6.33 22.91
N PRO A 268 11.23 -7.65 22.69
CA PRO A 268 9.95 -8.21 22.27
C PRO A 268 8.82 -7.87 23.24
N VAL A 269 7.64 -7.58 22.71
CA VAL A 269 6.46 -7.13 23.47
C VAL A 269 5.18 -7.80 22.95
N HIS A 270 4.11 -7.77 23.75
CA HIS A 270 2.76 -8.04 23.26
C HIS A 270 2.31 -6.84 22.41
N ALA A 271 2.65 -6.88 21.13
CA ALA A 271 2.38 -5.81 20.16
C ALA A 271 0.94 -5.90 19.64
N TYR A 272 0.16 -4.84 19.82
CA TYR A 272 -1.22 -4.82 19.31
C TYR A 272 -1.28 -4.84 17.79
N TRP A 273 -0.21 -4.46 17.09
CA TRP A 273 -0.08 -4.66 15.64
C TRP A 273 -0.29 -6.13 15.25
N ASP A 274 0.40 -7.06 15.91
CA ASP A 274 0.28 -8.49 15.64
C ASP A 274 -1.15 -8.96 15.92
N ASP A 275 -1.72 -8.51 17.04
CA ASP A 275 -3.08 -8.88 17.44
C ASP A 275 -4.14 -8.33 16.46
N PHE A 276 -3.99 -7.12 15.92
CA PHE A 276 -4.91 -6.59 14.92
C PHE A 276 -4.84 -7.38 13.61
N TRP A 277 -3.65 -7.78 13.16
CA TRP A 277 -3.51 -8.64 11.98
C TRP A 277 -4.06 -10.05 12.21
N ALA A 278 -3.83 -10.61 13.40
CA ALA A 278 -4.40 -11.91 13.76
C ALA A 278 -5.93 -11.85 13.78
N LEU A 279 -6.50 -10.81 14.40
CA LEU A 279 -7.94 -10.58 14.41
C LEU A 279 -8.47 -10.47 12.98
N ARG A 280 -7.85 -9.61 12.16
CA ARG A 280 -8.17 -9.47 10.73
C ARG A 280 -8.20 -10.81 10.00
N GLY A 281 -7.16 -11.62 10.18
CA GLY A 281 -7.07 -12.95 9.58
C GLY A 281 -8.19 -13.89 10.06
N LEU A 282 -8.55 -13.85 11.34
CA LEU A 282 -9.65 -14.64 11.88
C LEU A 282 -11.02 -14.20 11.32
N GLU A 283 -11.23 -12.89 11.12
CA GLU A 283 -12.43 -12.38 10.45
C GLU A 283 -12.55 -12.89 9.02
N ASP A 284 -11.46 -12.73 8.27
CA ASP A 284 -11.41 -13.14 6.87
C ASP A 284 -11.60 -14.65 6.74
N ALA A 285 -10.94 -15.46 7.58
CA ALA A 285 -11.11 -16.91 7.58
C ALA A 285 -12.56 -17.33 7.87
N ALA A 286 -13.26 -16.65 8.78
CA ALA A 286 -14.67 -16.93 9.06
C ALA A 286 -15.54 -16.68 7.82
N VAL A 287 -15.34 -15.56 7.12
CA VAL A 287 -16.05 -15.22 5.88
C VAL A 287 -15.69 -16.20 4.75
N MET A 288 -14.42 -16.58 4.62
CA MET A 288 -14.00 -17.58 3.64
C MET A 288 -14.70 -18.94 3.85
N ALA A 289 -14.84 -19.38 5.10
CA ALA A 289 -15.53 -20.63 5.42
C ALA A 289 -16.99 -20.60 4.95
N GLU A 290 -17.68 -19.46 5.10
CA GLU A 290 -19.04 -19.27 4.57
C GLU A 290 -19.07 -19.35 3.04
N ILE A 291 -18.16 -18.65 2.34
CA ILE A 291 -18.06 -18.66 0.87
C ILE A 291 -17.77 -20.05 0.31
N LEU A 292 -16.95 -20.83 1.03
CA LEU A 292 -16.58 -22.19 0.66
C LEU A 292 -17.59 -23.23 1.14
N ALA A 293 -18.60 -22.83 1.91
CA ALA A 293 -19.63 -23.68 2.52
C ALA A 293 -19.05 -24.76 3.47
N ASP A 294 -17.99 -24.43 4.21
CA ASP A 294 -17.39 -25.27 5.26
C ASP A 294 -18.08 -25.02 6.61
N GLY A 295 -19.33 -25.48 6.72
CA GLY A 295 -20.22 -25.19 7.86
C GLY A 295 -19.63 -25.45 9.26
N PRO A 296 -18.96 -26.60 9.53
CA PRO A 296 -18.30 -26.83 10.81
C PRO A 296 -17.21 -25.80 11.14
N ARG A 297 -16.43 -25.36 10.13
CA ARG A 297 -15.40 -24.34 10.35
C ARG A 297 -16.00 -22.95 10.52
N THR A 298 -17.08 -22.60 9.81
CA THR A 298 -17.75 -21.30 9.95
C THR A 298 -18.06 -20.97 11.41
N LEU A 299 -18.73 -21.87 12.13
CA LEU A 299 -19.10 -21.63 13.54
C LEU A 299 -17.88 -21.55 14.46
N ARG A 300 -16.88 -22.43 14.26
CA ARG A 300 -15.65 -22.44 15.06
C ARG A 300 -14.85 -21.15 14.87
N LEU A 301 -14.68 -20.71 13.63
CA LEU A 301 -13.90 -19.53 13.28
C LEU A 301 -14.58 -18.25 13.76
N ALA A 302 -15.90 -18.16 13.65
CA ALA A 302 -16.67 -17.06 14.23
C ALA A 302 -16.48 -16.97 15.75
N ALA A 303 -16.57 -18.10 16.47
CA ALA A 303 -16.35 -18.12 17.92
C ALA A 303 -14.90 -17.77 18.31
N LEU A 304 -13.90 -18.24 17.55
CA LEU A 304 -12.50 -17.90 17.77
C LEU A 304 -12.23 -16.40 17.55
N ARG A 305 -12.75 -15.84 16.45
CA ARG A 305 -12.71 -14.40 16.15
C ARG A 305 -13.32 -13.59 17.29
N ASP A 306 -14.55 -13.91 17.68
CA ASP A 306 -15.29 -13.14 18.69
C ASP A 306 -14.58 -13.17 20.05
N SER A 307 -14.11 -14.36 20.45
CA SER A 307 -13.32 -14.52 21.66
C SER A 307 -11.99 -13.74 21.60
N PHE A 308 -11.29 -13.73 20.46
CA PHE A 308 -10.03 -13.00 20.31
C PHE A 308 -10.26 -11.49 20.39
N ARG A 309 -11.28 -10.99 19.71
CA ARG A 309 -11.73 -9.59 19.75
C ARG A 309 -12.02 -9.13 21.16
N GLU A 310 -12.76 -9.92 21.95
CA GLU A 310 -13.06 -9.61 23.34
C GLU A 310 -11.79 -9.50 24.20
N THR A 311 -10.85 -10.45 24.07
CA THR A 311 -9.59 -10.41 24.83
C THR A 311 -8.69 -9.24 24.42
N LEU A 312 -8.62 -8.91 23.13
CA LEU A 312 -7.87 -7.77 22.63
C LEU A 312 -8.43 -6.45 23.18
N GLN A 313 -9.75 -6.25 23.10
CA GLN A 313 -10.39 -5.06 23.66
C GLN A 313 -10.16 -4.93 25.17
N ALA A 314 -10.30 -6.04 25.91
CA ALA A 314 -10.06 -6.07 27.34
C ALA A 314 -8.60 -5.72 27.68
N SER A 315 -7.64 -6.21 26.89
CA SER A 315 -6.22 -5.86 27.04
C SER A 315 -5.98 -4.37 26.87
N ILE A 316 -6.44 -3.79 25.76
CA ILE A 316 -6.23 -2.36 25.46
C ILE A 316 -6.76 -1.50 26.61
N MET A 317 -7.99 -1.78 27.07
CA MET A 317 -8.60 -1.07 28.20
C MET A 317 -7.82 -1.27 29.51
N ALA A 318 -7.33 -2.49 29.78
CA ALA A 318 -6.53 -2.79 30.96
C ALA A 318 -5.18 -2.06 30.94
N THR A 319 -4.46 -2.09 29.80
CA THR A 319 -3.20 -1.35 29.63
C THR A 319 -3.41 0.14 29.83
N MET A 320 -4.45 0.73 29.24
CA MET A 320 -4.76 2.15 29.42
C MET A 320 -5.03 2.50 30.89
N ALA A 321 -5.82 1.69 31.59
CA ALA A 321 -6.13 1.89 33.00
C ALA A 321 -4.91 1.75 33.90
N ASP A 322 -4.13 0.67 33.72
CA ASP A 322 -2.96 0.36 34.55
C ASP A 322 -1.84 1.39 34.36
N ARG A 323 -1.65 1.88 33.13
CA ARG A 323 -0.61 2.86 32.77
C ARG A 323 -1.08 4.30 32.89
N ARG A 324 -2.38 4.52 33.13
CA ARG A 324 -3.02 5.84 33.25
C ARG A 324 -2.80 6.72 32.02
N ILE A 325 -2.96 6.12 30.85
CA ILE A 325 -2.86 6.80 29.55
C ILE A 325 -4.25 6.95 28.92
N ASP A 326 -4.40 7.95 28.06
CA ASP A 326 -5.66 8.32 27.42
C ASP A 326 -5.63 8.17 25.89
N TYR A 327 -4.59 7.54 25.35
CA TYR A 327 -4.41 7.22 23.92
C TYR A 327 -4.41 5.69 23.71
N ILE A 328 -4.45 5.25 22.44
CA ILE A 328 -4.35 3.82 22.09
C ILE A 328 -2.88 3.38 22.25
N PRO A 329 -2.54 2.50 23.20
CA PRO A 329 -1.18 1.97 23.31
C PRO A 329 -0.83 1.09 22.11
N ALA A 330 0.45 1.02 21.75
CA ALA A 330 0.98 0.13 20.71
C ALA A 330 1.38 -1.26 21.26
N SER A 331 1.71 -1.33 22.55
CA SER A 331 2.06 -2.58 23.24
C SER A 331 1.60 -2.59 24.70
N VAL A 332 1.54 -3.77 25.32
CA VAL A 332 1.21 -3.90 26.76
C VAL A 332 2.37 -3.43 27.65
N GLU A 333 3.61 -3.80 27.31
CA GLU A 333 4.80 -3.59 28.12
C GLU A 333 5.24 -2.14 28.16
N LEU A 334 5.29 -1.48 26.99
CA LEU A 334 5.79 -0.12 26.87
C LEU A 334 4.66 0.90 26.96
N ALA A 335 3.44 0.51 26.57
CA ALA A 335 2.29 1.41 26.47
C ALA A 335 2.61 2.71 25.71
N ASP A 336 3.48 2.54 24.72
CA ASP A 336 3.96 3.55 23.81
C ASP A 336 2.87 3.97 22.84
N ILE A 337 3.01 5.16 22.26
CA ILE A 337 2.08 5.71 21.29
C ILE A 337 2.63 5.49 19.89
N ASP A 338 1.90 4.72 19.07
CA ASP A 338 2.19 4.56 17.65
C ASP A 338 0.95 4.91 16.80
N PRO A 339 0.85 6.17 16.33
CA PRO A 339 -0.23 6.61 15.46
C PRO A 339 -0.23 5.93 14.09
N ALA A 340 0.92 5.46 13.59
CA ALA A 340 0.99 4.76 12.31
C ALA A 340 0.43 3.33 12.44
N ALA A 341 0.82 2.59 13.47
CA ALA A 341 0.23 1.28 13.77
C ALA A 341 -1.29 1.39 14.02
N THR A 342 -1.71 2.38 14.81
CA THR A 342 -3.14 2.66 15.06
C THR A 342 -3.89 3.02 13.76
N ALA A 343 -3.25 3.78 12.88
CA ALA A 343 -3.82 4.11 11.58
C ALA A 343 -3.99 2.88 10.67
N ASN A 344 -3.11 1.88 10.75
CA ASN A 344 -3.29 0.62 10.02
C ASN A 344 -4.55 -0.13 10.49
N ALA A 345 -4.71 -0.27 11.81
CA ALA A 345 -5.89 -0.91 12.39
C ALA A 345 -7.21 -0.25 11.93
N ILE A 346 -7.21 1.08 11.79
CA ILE A 346 -8.38 1.84 11.31
C ILE A 346 -8.54 1.74 9.79
N ALA A 347 -7.51 2.11 9.04
CA ALA A 347 -7.60 2.41 7.62
C ALA A 347 -7.60 1.15 6.74
N LEU A 348 -6.84 0.13 7.13
CA LEU A 348 -6.67 -1.10 6.37
C LEU A 348 -7.50 -2.24 6.95
N LEU A 349 -7.55 -2.35 8.28
CA LEU A 349 -8.17 -3.50 8.96
C LEU A 349 -9.63 -3.27 9.38
N ASP A 350 -10.13 -2.04 9.30
CA ASP A 350 -11.51 -1.60 9.65
C ASP A 350 -11.91 -1.79 11.13
N GLU A 351 -10.95 -1.74 12.05
CA GLU A 351 -11.13 -2.03 13.48
C GLU A 351 -11.61 -0.84 14.34
N THR A 352 -12.04 0.25 13.71
CA THR A 352 -12.39 1.51 14.41
C THR A 352 -13.44 1.32 15.52
N ARG A 353 -14.46 0.47 15.29
CA ARG A 353 -15.55 0.25 16.26
C ARG A 353 -15.10 -0.49 17.52
N ALA A 354 -13.98 -1.21 17.44
CA ALA A 354 -13.45 -1.99 18.55
C ALA A 354 -12.63 -1.13 19.54
N LEU A 355 -12.27 0.09 19.15
CA LEU A 355 -11.36 0.94 19.89
C LEU A 355 -12.10 2.10 20.60
N PRO A 356 -11.63 2.55 21.78
CA PRO A 356 -12.24 3.67 22.48
C PRO A 356 -12.10 4.96 21.65
N ALA A 357 -13.22 5.53 21.22
CA ALA A 357 -13.23 6.71 20.33
C ALA A 357 -12.43 7.90 20.89
N ALA A 358 -12.55 8.19 22.18
CA ALA A 358 -11.79 9.26 22.82
C ALA A 358 -10.27 9.03 22.78
N ALA A 359 -9.84 7.77 22.87
CA ALA A 359 -8.43 7.42 22.80
C ALA A 359 -7.88 7.45 21.38
N ILE A 360 -8.70 7.09 20.39
CA ILE A 360 -8.40 7.31 18.97
C ILE A 360 -8.19 8.81 18.71
N ASP A 361 -9.13 9.66 19.14
CA ASP A 361 -9.04 11.10 18.97
C ASP A 361 -7.77 11.66 19.62
N ARG A 362 -7.48 11.27 20.87
CA ARG A 362 -6.28 11.67 21.59
C ARG A 362 -4.99 11.27 20.85
N THR A 363 -4.94 10.05 20.32
CA THR A 363 -3.79 9.53 19.57
C THR A 363 -3.46 10.41 18.37
N PHE A 364 -4.47 10.72 17.55
CA PHE A 364 -4.26 11.54 16.36
C PHE A 364 -4.11 13.03 16.65
N ASP A 365 -4.73 13.56 17.70
CA ASP A 365 -4.53 14.95 18.14
C ASP A 365 -3.09 15.18 18.64
N GLU A 366 -2.54 14.24 19.41
CA GLU A 366 -1.14 14.27 19.84
C GLU A 366 -0.18 14.21 18.64
N TYR A 367 -0.43 13.29 17.69
CA TYR A 367 0.33 13.20 16.45
C TYR A 367 0.30 14.51 15.65
N LEU A 368 -0.89 15.06 15.36
CA LEU A 368 -1.06 16.27 14.58
C LEU A 368 -0.42 17.49 15.26
N SER A 369 -0.50 17.57 16.59
CA SER A 369 0.19 18.58 17.38
C SER A 369 1.70 18.53 17.16
N ASN A 370 2.31 17.34 17.30
CA ASN A 370 3.75 17.15 17.13
C ASN A 370 4.20 17.32 15.68
N PHE A 371 3.43 16.83 14.71
CA PHE A 371 3.64 17.09 13.28
C PHE A 371 3.69 18.60 12.98
N ARG A 372 2.72 19.38 13.47
CA ARG A 372 2.70 20.83 13.23
C ARG A 372 3.85 21.55 13.90
N LYS A 373 4.24 21.16 15.12
CA LYS A 373 5.44 21.68 15.80
C LYS A 373 6.71 21.39 14.97
N ARG A 374 6.85 20.17 14.43
CA ARG A 374 7.97 19.80 13.52
C ARG A 374 8.00 20.69 12.29
N ARG A 375 6.85 20.91 11.63
CA ARG A 375 6.75 21.78 10.44
C ARG A 375 7.06 23.24 10.71
N ARG A 376 6.62 23.77 11.86
CA ARG A 376 6.92 25.16 12.29
C ARG A 376 8.31 25.32 12.90
N ARG A 377 9.10 24.24 12.99
CA ARG A 377 10.44 24.23 13.61
C ARG A 377 10.43 24.67 15.09
N GLU A 378 9.34 24.36 15.78
CA GLU A 378 9.18 24.63 17.23
C GLU A 378 9.84 23.56 18.10
N VAL A 379 10.15 22.42 17.51
CA VAL A 379 10.88 21.31 18.14
C VAL A 379 12.04 20.90 17.25
N ASP A 380 13.15 20.48 17.86
CA ASP A 380 14.24 19.88 17.10
C ASP A 380 13.89 18.44 16.72
N TRP A 381 14.25 18.06 15.51
CA TRP A 381 14.01 16.73 14.95
C TRP A 381 14.97 16.47 13.79
N SER A 382 15.41 15.23 13.64
CA SER A 382 16.42 14.82 12.65
C SER A 382 15.79 14.17 11.42
N ASN A 383 14.85 13.25 11.63
CA ASN A 383 14.16 12.52 10.59
C ASN A 383 12.73 12.18 11.03
N TYR A 384 11.97 11.63 10.09
CA TYR A 384 10.70 10.97 10.34
C TYR A 384 10.58 9.75 9.44
N SER A 385 9.67 8.83 9.76
CA SER A 385 9.35 7.72 8.87
C SER A 385 8.19 8.08 7.94
N PRO A 386 8.33 7.95 6.62
CA PRO A 386 7.21 8.11 5.69
C PRO A 386 6.07 7.09 5.87
N TYR A 387 6.22 6.06 6.71
CA TYR A 387 5.09 5.21 7.10
C TYR A 387 3.94 6.02 7.73
N GLU A 388 4.22 7.20 8.28
CA GLU A 388 3.21 8.15 8.76
C GLU A 388 2.15 8.52 7.68
N ILE A 389 2.40 8.29 6.38
CA ILE A 389 1.42 8.49 5.29
C ILE A 389 0.09 7.77 5.55
N ARG A 390 0.12 6.57 6.16
CA ARG A 390 -1.09 5.77 6.40
C ARG A 390 -2.10 6.47 7.33
N ILE A 391 -1.64 7.43 8.14
CA ILE A 391 -2.49 8.27 9.01
C ILE A 391 -3.52 9.06 8.19
N VAL A 392 -3.20 9.43 6.94
CA VAL A 392 -4.16 10.08 6.04
C VAL A 392 -5.42 9.24 5.87
N GLY A 393 -5.27 7.94 5.61
CA GLY A 393 -6.41 7.02 5.44
C GLY A 393 -7.27 6.93 6.71
N ALA A 394 -6.63 6.87 7.88
CA ALA A 394 -7.34 6.85 9.16
C ALA A 394 -8.12 8.15 9.41
N LEU A 395 -7.52 9.31 9.17
CA LEU A 395 -8.19 10.60 9.32
C LEU A 395 -9.37 10.74 8.35
N VAL A 396 -9.30 10.19 7.13
CA VAL A 396 -10.45 10.15 6.22
C VAL A 396 -11.58 9.30 6.81
N ARG A 397 -11.29 8.09 7.30
CA ARG A 397 -12.31 7.22 7.93
C ARG A 397 -12.94 7.83 9.18
N LEU A 398 -12.18 8.63 9.92
CA LEU A 398 -12.64 9.38 11.10
C LEU A 398 -13.40 10.67 10.74
N GLY A 399 -13.60 10.98 9.45
CA GLY A 399 -14.29 12.20 9.01
C GLY A 399 -13.47 13.49 9.20
N ARG A 400 -12.18 13.39 9.50
CA ARG A 400 -11.25 14.52 9.72
C ARG A 400 -10.62 14.99 8.40
N ARG A 401 -11.46 15.29 7.41
CA ARG A 401 -11.09 15.60 6.01
C ARG A 401 -9.97 16.63 5.86
N GLU A 402 -10.11 17.79 6.49
CA GLU A 402 -9.12 18.87 6.36
C GLU A 402 -7.74 18.46 6.90
N ARG A 403 -7.72 17.69 7.99
CA ARG A 403 -6.48 17.19 8.60
C ARG A 403 -5.85 16.10 7.75
N ALA A 404 -6.68 15.23 7.16
CA ALA A 404 -6.21 14.24 6.20
C ALA A 404 -5.54 14.93 4.99
N PHE A 405 -6.18 15.98 4.46
CA PHE A 405 -5.65 16.72 3.32
C PHE A 405 -4.36 17.49 3.65
N GLU A 406 -4.28 18.11 4.83
CA GLU A 406 -3.06 18.76 5.33
C GLU A 406 -1.84 17.81 5.31
N LEU A 407 -2.04 16.58 5.80
CA LEU A 407 -1.00 15.54 5.79
C LEU A 407 -0.70 15.03 4.38
N ALA A 408 -1.74 14.77 3.58
CA ALA A 408 -1.60 14.27 2.22
C ALA A 408 -0.76 15.23 1.35
N GLN A 409 -0.99 16.54 1.47
CA GLN A 409 -0.18 17.56 0.80
C GLN A 409 1.27 17.56 1.28
N PHE A 410 1.51 17.41 2.58
CA PHE A 410 2.86 17.37 3.13
C PHE A 410 3.66 16.19 2.55
N PHE A 411 3.12 14.98 2.62
CA PHE A 411 3.85 13.79 2.16
C PHE A 411 4.03 13.78 0.64
N LEU A 412 3.02 14.25 -0.12
CA LEU A 412 3.19 14.46 -1.56
C LEU A 412 4.28 15.51 -1.85
N GLY A 413 4.39 16.55 -1.04
CA GLY A 413 5.46 17.55 -1.17
C GLY A 413 6.86 17.01 -0.87
N ASP A 414 6.98 15.98 -0.03
CA ASP A 414 8.28 15.43 0.41
C ASP A 414 8.77 14.24 -0.42
N ARG A 415 8.16 13.97 -1.60
CA ARG A 415 8.69 13.01 -2.58
C ARG A 415 10.09 13.44 -3.05
N ARG A 416 11.01 12.48 -3.21
CA ARG A 416 12.41 12.74 -3.60
C ARG A 416 12.93 11.73 -4.63
N PRO A 417 13.41 12.18 -5.81
CA PRO A 417 13.17 13.50 -6.37
C PRO A 417 11.67 13.68 -6.72
N PRO A 418 11.12 14.91 -6.68
CA PRO A 418 9.71 15.15 -6.97
C PRO A 418 9.25 14.61 -8.33
N ALA A 419 10.13 14.57 -9.32
CA ALA A 419 9.84 14.08 -10.68
C ALA A 419 9.66 12.55 -10.74
N TRP A 420 10.17 11.79 -9.77
CA TRP A 420 10.11 10.32 -9.77
C TRP A 420 9.07 9.77 -8.81
N ASN A 421 8.45 10.62 -8.00
CA ASN A 421 7.37 10.25 -7.07
C ASN A 421 7.76 9.15 -6.07
N GLN A 422 8.93 9.29 -5.43
CA GLN A 422 9.51 8.27 -4.54
C GLN A 422 9.63 8.78 -3.11
N TRP A 423 9.64 7.85 -2.15
CA TRP A 423 10.00 8.11 -0.77
C TRP A 423 11.08 7.14 -0.32
N PRO A 424 11.96 7.57 0.60
CA PRO A 424 12.79 6.67 1.40
C PRO A 424 11.94 6.00 2.50
N GLU A 425 12.53 5.06 3.20
CA GLU A 425 12.00 4.53 4.46
C GLU A 425 12.21 5.50 5.64
N ILE A 426 13.32 6.25 5.60
CA ILE A 426 13.70 7.24 6.62
C ILE A 426 13.96 8.56 5.91
N ALA A 427 13.09 9.56 6.17
CA ALA A 427 13.19 10.88 5.58
C ALA A 427 13.92 11.84 6.53
N TRP A 428 15.16 12.18 6.18
CA TRP A 428 15.95 13.16 6.92
C TRP A 428 15.51 14.59 6.61
N ARG A 429 15.47 15.42 7.66
CA ARG A 429 15.20 16.86 7.57
C ARG A 429 16.20 17.55 6.66
N ASP A 430 17.49 17.24 6.82
CA ASP A 430 18.53 17.62 5.86
C ASP A 430 18.70 16.48 4.85
N PRO A 431 18.34 16.68 3.56
CA PRO A 431 18.53 15.67 2.52
C PRO A 431 19.99 15.29 2.27
N ARG A 432 20.95 16.10 2.74
CA ARG A 432 22.39 15.83 2.63
C ARG A 432 22.94 15.08 3.85
N SER A 433 22.09 14.78 4.84
CA SER A 433 22.48 13.96 5.99
C SER A 433 23.07 12.63 5.49
N PRO A 434 24.21 12.17 6.04
CA PRO A 434 24.80 10.87 5.70
C PRO A 434 24.02 9.69 6.31
N GLY A 435 22.86 9.95 6.91
CA GLY A 435 22.04 8.96 7.57
C GLY A 435 21.44 7.93 6.62
N HIS A 436 21.12 6.76 7.17
CA HIS A 436 20.48 5.68 6.44
C HIS A 436 19.07 6.09 5.96
N ILE A 437 18.68 5.71 4.73
CA ILE A 437 17.39 6.07 4.12
C ILE A 437 16.53 4.86 3.68
N GLY A 438 17.01 3.63 3.92
CA GLY A 438 16.44 2.44 3.27
C GLY A 438 16.76 2.37 1.78
N ASP A 439 15.87 1.75 1.02
CA ASP A 439 15.85 1.83 -0.45
C ASP A 439 14.99 3.01 -0.92
N MET A 440 15.32 3.57 -2.08
CA MET A 440 14.55 4.62 -2.73
C MET A 440 14.41 4.27 -4.22
N PRO A 441 13.19 3.98 -4.72
CA PRO A 441 11.91 4.02 -3.99
C PRO A 441 11.77 2.91 -2.95
N HIS A 442 11.14 3.23 -1.81
CA HIS A 442 10.59 2.23 -0.89
C HIS A 442 9.15 1.90 -1.31
N ALA A 443 8.95 0.75 -1.95
CA ALA A 443 7.69 0.37 -2.57
C ALA A 443 6.54 0.17 -1.56
N TRP A 444 6.82 -0.24 -0.32
CA TRP A 444 5.81 -0.28 0.73
C TRP A 444 5.26 1.14 1.04
N ILE A 445 6.10 2.18 1.10
CA ILE A 445 5.63 3.56 1.28
C ILE A 445 4.76 4.00 0.10
N GLY A 446 5.14 3.60 -1.12
CA GLY A 446 4.31 3.80 -2.31
C GLY A 446 2.93 3.14 -2.17
N ALA A 447 2.87 1.92 -1.63
CA ALA A 447 1.61 1.23 -1.36
C ALA A 447 0.77 1.98 -0.32
N GLU A 448 1.37 2.49 0.77
CA GLU A 448 0.69 3.31 1.77
C GLU A 448 0.08 4.58 1.15
N PHE A 449 0.80 5.22 0.22
CA PHE A 449 0.26 6.37 -0.52
C PHE A 449 -0.96 5.98 -1.38
N ILE A 450 -0.91 4.83 -2.07
CA ILE A 450 -2.06 4.31 -2.83
C ILE A 450 -3.28 4.16 -1.91
N PHE A 451 -3.11 3.59 -0.70
CA PHE A 451 -4.19 3.47 0.28
C PHE A 451 -4.72 4.81 0.77
N ALA A 452 -3.82 5.69 1.20
CA ALA A 452 -4.15 7.01 1.70
C ALA A 452 -4.94 7.82 0.67
N PHE A 453 -4.40 7.94 -0.55
CA PHE A 453 -5.03 8.71 -1.62
C PHE A 453 -6.32 8.04 -2.11
N ARG A 454 -6.34 6.71 -2.29
CA ARG A 454 -7.58 6.02 -2.65
C ARG A 454 -8.65 6.25 -1.59
N SER A 455 -8.33 6.19 -0.31
CA SER A 455 -9.30 6.42 0.78
C SER A 455 -9.95 7.80 0.68
N MET A 456 -9.25 8.82 0.17
CA MET A 456 -9.84 10.12 -0.08
C MET A 456 -10.95 10.07 -1.15
N LEU A 457 -10.77 9.21 -2.17
CA LEU A 457 -11.70 9.03 -3.28
C LEU A 457 -12.83 8.04 -2.94
N ALA A 458 -12.48 6.84 -2.49
CA ALA A 458 -13.42 5.81 -2.08
C ALA A 458 -12.79 4.73 -1.17
N PHE A 459 -13.59 4.17 -0.27
CA PHE A 459 -13.21 3.02 0.54
C PHE A 459 -14.43 2.18 0.96
N GLU A 460 -14.16 0.90 1.21
CA GLU A 460 -15.12 -0.07 1.71
C GLU A 460 -15.23 0.01 3.23
N ARG A 461 -16.47 0.10 3.72
CA ARG A 461 -16.79 0.11 5.15
C ARG A 461 -17.55 -1.18 5.46
N GLU A 462 -16.89 -2.12 6.14
CA GLU A 462 -17.44 -3.45 6.39
C GLU A 462 -18.63 -3.38 7.34
N SER A 463 -18.54 -2.45 8.28
CA SER A 463 -19.44 -2.26 9.41
C SER A 463 -20.93 -2.06 9.09
N ASP A 464 -21.24 -1.66 7.86
CA ASP A 464 -22.57 -1.54 7.27
C ASP A 464 -22.60 -1.96 5.79
N GLN A 465 -21.53 -2.61 5.31
CA GLN A 465 -21.37 -3.06 3.92
C GLN A 465 -21.61 -1.95 2.88
N ALA A 466 -21.05 -0.76 3.14
CA ALA A 466 -21.16 0.41 2.27
C ALA A 466 -19.88 0.65 1.47
N LEU A 467 -20.04 1.23 0.27
CA LEU A 467 -18.95 1.88 -0.45
C LEU A 467 -19.01 3.38 -0.18
N VAL A 468 -18.07 3.91 0.59
CA VAL A 468 -17.98 5.34 0.90
C VAL A 468 -17.23 6.04 -0.24
N VAL A 469 -17.75 7.15 -0.73
CA VAL A 469 -17.18 7.93 -1.84
C VAL A 469 -17.02 9.40 -1.44
N ALA A 470 -15.93 10.02 -1.89
CA ALA A 470 -15.57 11.43 -1.73
C ALA A 470 -15.27 11.92 -0.29
N ALA A 471 -15.14 11.01 0.68
CA ALA A 471 -14.93 11.37 2.08
C ALA A 471 -13.69 12.25 2.33
N GLY A 472 -12.61 12.07 1.57
CA GLY A 472 -11.38 12.87 1.71
C GLY A 472 -11.15 13.91 0.61
N ILE A 473 -12.06 14.10 -0.34
CA ILE A 473 -11.91 15.13 -1.39
C ILE A 473 -12.08 16.52 -0.75
N PRO A 474 -11.08 17.42 -0.84
CA PRO A 474 -11.22 18.79 -0.33
C PRO A 474 -12.08 19.67 -1.25
N ALA A 475 -12.69 20.71 -0.69
CA ALA A 475 -13.59 21.60 -1.43
C ALA A 475 -12.90 22.29 -2.62
N GLU A 476 -11.65 22.72 -2.42
CA GLU A 476 -10.84 23.40 -3.45
C GLU A 476 -10.64 22.58 -4.73
N TRP A 477 -10.74 21.24 -4.68
CA TRP A 477 -10.64 20.42 -5.90
C TRP A 477 -11.89 20.52 -6.79
N LEU A 478 -13.03 20.89 -6.22
CA LEU A 478 -14.28 21.04 -6.94
C LEU A 478 -14.48 22.43 -7.55
N GLU A 479 -13.71 23.41 -7.09
CA GLU A 479 -13.76 24.80 -7.53
C GLU A 479 -13.01 25.03 -8.85
N ALA A 480 -12.06 24.15 -9.16
CA ALA A 480 -11.31 24.21 -10.40
C ALA A 480 -12.13 23.70 -11.61
N ASP A 481 -11.82 24.23 -12.79
CA ASP A 481 -12.44 23.82 -14.05
C ASP A 481 -12.28 22.30 -14.26
N GLY A 482 -13.42 21.62 -14.46
CA GLY A 482 -13.49 20.17 -14.66
C GLY A 482 -13.65 19.33 -13.39
N GLY A 483 -13.49 19.91 -12.19
CA GLY A 483 -13.70 19.24 -10.91
C GLY A 483 -12.84 17.98 -10.73
N VAL A 484 -13.42 16.95 -10.11
CA VAL A 484 -12.79 15.63 -9.90
C VAL A 484 -13.49 14.59 -10.77
N GLY A 485 -12.70 13.75 -11.45
CA GLY A 485 -13.19 12.60 -12.20
C GLY A 485 -12.39 11.35 -11.86
N VAL A 486 -13.09 10.23 -11.72
CA VAL A 486 -12.52 8.90 -11.53
C VAL A 486 -13.23 7.94 -12.47
N ASP A 487 -12.47 7.07 -13.13
CA ASP A 487 -13.00 5.98 -13.95
C ASP A 487 -12.18 4.71 -13.73
N GLY A 488 -12.87 3.56 -13.71
CA GLY A 488 -12.24 2.26 -13.56
C GLY A 488 -11.64 1.96 -12.18
N LEU A 489 -11.99 2.68 -11.10
CA LEU A 489 -11.40 2.45 -9.77
C LEU A 489 -11.89 1.11 -9.18
N PRO A 490 -11.03 0.10 -8.98
CA PRO A 490 -11.44 -1.19 -8.43
C PRO A 490 -11.95 -1.05 -6.99
N THR A 491 -13.03 -1.76 -6.67
CA THR A 491 -13.61 -1.90 -5.33
C THR A 491 -14.03 -3.35 -5.11
N TRP A 492 -14.44 -3.71 -3.89
CA TRP A 492 -15.04 -5.04 -3.66
C TRP A 492 -16.36 -5.25 -4.44
N TYR A 493 -16.99 -4.17 -4.90
CA TYR A 493 -18.33 -4.16 -5.47
C TYR A 493 -18.34 -4.03 -7.01
N GLY A 494 -17.16 -3.96 -7.63
CA GLY A 494 -16.98 -3.68 -9.05
C GLY A 494 -16.04 -2.50 -9.29
N THR A 495 -16.05 -1.92 -10.49
CA THR A 495 -15.24 -0.73 -10.82
C THR A 495 -16.06 0.54 -10.68
N LEU A 496 -15.66 1.41 -9.75
CA LEU A 496 -16.31 2.70 -9.52
C LEU A 496 -15.85 3.72 -10.56
N GLY A 497 -16.84 4.42 -11.13
CA GLY A 497 -16.63 5.66 -11.88
C GLY A 497 -17.45 6.78 -11.26
N PHE A 498 -16.87 7.98 -11.15
CA PHE A 498 -17.64 9.17 -10.79
C PHE A 498 -17.04 10.46 -11.33
N THR A 499 -17.87 11.48 -11.51
CA THR A 499 -17.42 12.87 -11.65
C THR A 499 -18.09 13.72 -10.58
N MET A 500 -17.38 14.71 -10.05
CA MET A 500 -17.89 15.62 -9.03
C MET A 500 -17.45 17.05 -9.34
N LYS A 501 -18.38 18.01 -9.31
CA LYS A 501 -18.11 19.44 -9.55
C LYS A 501 -18.95 20.32 -8.65
N ARG A 502 -18.44 21.51 -8.31
CA ARG A 502 -19.21 22.55 -7.61
C ARG A 502 -20.18 23.22 -8.59
N ASP A 503 -21.41 23.47 -8.14
CA ASP A 503 -22.40 24.28 -8.86
C ASP A 503 -23.17 25.18 -7.87
N GLY A 504 -22.69 26.42 -7.70
CA GLY A 504 -23.18 27.33 -6.67
C GLY A 504 -23.05 26.69 -5.27
N ASP A 505 -24.17 26.58 -4.54
CA ASP A 505 -24.22 25.92 -3.23
C ASP A 505 -24.38 24.40 -3.30
N ALA A 506 -24.53 23.85 -4.51
CA ALA A 506 -24.66 22.42 -4.74
C ALA A 506 -23.33 21.77 -5.15
N VAL A 507 -23.30 20.45 -5.05
CA VAL A 507 -22.31 19.58 -5.69
C VAL A 507 -23.07 18.66 -6.63
N ASP A 508 -22.74 18.71 -7.91
CA ASP A 508 -23.26 17.78 -8.91
C ASP A 508 -22.29 16.60 -9.03
N MET A 509 -22.85 15.40 -9.03
CA MET A 509 -22.10 14.16 -9.11
C MET A 509 -22.77 13.18 -10.07
N ASP A 510 -22.00 12.60 -10.98
CA ASP A 510 -22.43 11.44 -11.77
C ASP A 510 -21.70 10.21 -11.21
N LEU A 511 -22.45 9.13 -10.96
CA LEU A 511 -21.98 7.90 -10.32
C LEU A 511 -22.31 6.68 -11.16
N THR A 512 -21.32 5.79 -11.32
CA THR A 512 -21.45 4.53 -12.05
C THR A 512 -20.67 3.41 -11.33
N LEU A 513 -21.17 2.18 -11.41
CA LEU A 513 -20.43 0.97 -11.02
C LEU A 513 -20.47 0.00 -12.20
N GLY A 514 -19.30 -0.41 -12.67
CA GLY A 514 -19.11 -1.34 -13.78
C GLY A 514 -18.45 -2.66 -13.35
N GLY A 515 -18.20 -3.54 -14.32
CA GLY A 515 -17.60 -4.86 -14.07
C GLY A 515 -18.61 -5.90 -13.57
N ASP A 516 -18.18 -6.79 -12.68
CA ASP A 516 -19.05 -7.74 -11.98
C ASP A 516 -19.75 -7.02 -10.81
N VAL A 517 -20.79 -6.26 -11.17
CA VAL A 517 -21.45 -5.29 -10.28
C VAL A 517 -22.24 -5.99 -9.18
N MET A 518 -21.89 -5.68 -7.93
CA MET A 518 -22.67 -6.02 -6.75
C MET A 518 -23.01 -4.75 -6.00
N MET A 519 -24.28 -4.35 -6.00
CA MET A 519 -24.67 -3.17 -5.21
C MET A 519 -24.35 -3.41 -3.73
N PRO A 520 -23.62 -2.51 -3.04
CA PRO A 520 -23.36 -2.65 -1.62
C PRO A 520 -24.68 -2.68 -0.84
N ALA A 521 -24.81 -3.58 0.14
CA ALA A 521 -26.01 -3.68 0.96
C ALA A 521 -26.28 -2.40 1.78
N GLY A 522 -25.22 -1.71 2.22
CA GLY A 522 -25.30 -0.38 2.84
C GLY A 522 -25.43 0.79 1.86
N GLY A 523 -25.46 0.50 0.55
CA GLY A 523 -25.49 1.48 -0.53
C GLY A 523 -24.14 2.16 -0.78
N ILE A 524 -24.14 3.11 -1.71
CA ILE A 524 -23.01 4.02 -1.93
C ILE A 524 -23.21 5.26 -1.07
N VAL A 525 -22.33 5.46 -0.10
CA VAL A 525 -22.40 6.59 0.84
C VAL A 525 -21.53 7.72 0.33
N VAL A 526 -22.15 8.76 -0.22
CA VAL A 526 -21.46 9.94 -0.73
C VAL A 526 -21.26 10.96 0.40
N GLN A 527 -20.02 11.35 0.64
CA GLN A 527 -19.64 12.37 1.61
C GLN A 527 -19.00 13.56 0.89
N PRO A 528 -19.79 14.51 0.35
CA PRO A 528 -19.22 15.64 -0.40
C PRO A 528 -18.39 16.56 0.51
N PRO A 529 -17.44 17.35 -0.04
CA PRO A 529 -16.79 18.44 0.70
C PRO A 529 -17.76 19.56 1.09
N GLY A 530 -17.35 20.41 2.04
CA GLY A 530 -18.06 21.63 2.47
C GLY A 530 -18.52 21.62 3.93
N ASP A 531 -18.68 22.83 4.50
CA ASP A 531 -18.82 23.06 5.95
C ASP A 531 -20.27 23.09 6.44
N GLY A 532 -21.22 23.51 5.57
CA GLY A 532 -22.64 23.56 5.89
C GLY A 532 -23.33 22.20 5.71
N PRO A 533 -24.38 21.85 6.47
CA PRO A 533 -25.05 20.56 6.33
C PRO A 533 -25.79 20.42 5.00
N LEU A 534 -25.91 19.20 4.48
CA LEU A 534 -26.83 18.87 3.40
C LEU A 534 -28.27 19.19 3.82
N ARG A 535 -29.00 19.87 2.95
CA ARG A 535 -30.41 20.27 3.15
C ARG A 535 -31.35 19.55 2.20
N ALA A 536 -30.87 19.21 1.02
CA ALA A 536 -31.62 18.44 0.04
C ALA A 536 -30.67 17.61 -0.81
N VAL A 537 -31.14 16.44 -1.22
CA VAL A 537 -30.44 15.58 -2.17
C VAL A 537 -31.42 15.13 -3.22
N VAL A 538 -31.03 15.25 -4.48
CA VAL A 538 -31.80 14.81 -5.65
C VAL A 538 -31.02 13.70 -6.36
N VAL A 539 -31.64 12.55 -6.56
CA VAL A 539 -31.07 11.41 -7.28
C VAL A 539 -31.94 11.15 -8.50
N ASN A 540 -31.34 11.19 -9.70
CA ASN A 540 -32.03 10.97 -10.97
C ASN A 540 -33.30 11.84 -11.13
N GLY A 541 -33.23 13.10 -10.68
CA GLY A 541 -34.34 14.06 -10.74
C GLY A 541 -35.39 13.92 -9.63
N LYS A 542 -35.24 12.97 -8.69
CA LYS A 542 -36.17 12.75 -7.58
C LYS A 542 -35.53 13.13 -6.25
N ALA A 543 -36.25 13.88 -5.42
CA ALA A 543 -35.80 14.17 -4.06
C ALA A 543 -35.73 12.87 -3.24
N THR A 544 -34.67 12.71 -2.44
CA THR A 544 -34.51 11.58 -1.51
C THR A 544 -34.47 12.06 -0.07
N THR A 545 -34.93 11.23 0.85
CA THR A 545 -34.79 11.41 2.30
C THR A 545 -33.65 10.59 2.89
N ARG A 546 -32.94 9.81 2.06
CA ARG A 546 -31.81 8.94 2.46
C ARG A 546 -30.51 9.74 2.61
N PHE A 547 -30.51 10.78 3.43
CA PHE A 547 -29.33 11.58 3.70
C PHE A 547 -29.33 12.15 5.12
N THR A 548 -28.15 12.50 5.61
CA THR A 548 -27.93 13.26 6.84
C THR A 548 -27.28 14.59 6.50
N GLY A 549 -27.02 15.46 7.48
CA GLY A 549 -26.27 16.70 7.24
C GLY A 549 -24.87 16.49 6.63
N ALA A 550 -24.26 15.31 6.78
CA ALA A 550 -22.90 15.05 6.32
C ALA A 550 -22.80 14.18 5.06
N GLN A 551 -23.77 13.31 4.81
CA GLN A 551 -23.67 12.27 3.78
C GLN A 551 -25.02 11.91 3.16
N ALA A 552 -25.00 11.33 1.97
CA ALA A 552 -26.17 10.75 1.31
C ALA A 552 -25.94 9.28 0.94
N THR A 553 -26.97 8.45 1.05
CA THR A 553 -26.92 7.05 0.63
C THR A 553 -27.62 6.90 -0.72
N ILE A 554 -26.89 6.37 -1.70
CA ILE A 554 -27.35 6.11 -3.06
C ILE A 554 -27.59 4.60 -3.20
N GLU A 555 -28.82 4.24 -3.54
CA GLU A 555 -29.31 2.85 -3.61
C GLU A 555 -29.59 2.39 -5.06
N GLU A 556 -29.38 3.27 -6.05
CA GLU A 556 -29.57 2.99 -7.48
C GLU A 556 -28.39 3.50 -8.32
N LEU A 557 -28.11 2.82 -9.43
CA LEU A 557 -27.05 3.18 -10.37
C LEU A 557 -27.48 2.89 -11.83
N PRO A 558 -26.98 3.65 -12.83
CA PRO A 558 -26.18 4.86 -12.68
C PRO A 558 -27.00 5.98 -12.02
N ALA A 559 -26.32 6.88 -11.32
CA ALA A 559 -26.98 7.94 -10.55
C ALA A 559 -26.42 9.32 -10.91
N LYS A 560 -27.32 10.22 -11.27
CA LYS A 560 -27.07 11.67 -11.28
C LYS A 560 -27.52 12.23 -9.95
N VAL A 561 -26.58 12.68 -9.13
CA VAL A 561 -26.81 13.13 -7.76
C VAL A 561 -26.52 14.61 -7.66
N ARG A 562 -27.47 15.38 -7.13
CA ARG A 562 -27.28 16.79 -6.76
C ARG A 562 -27.39 16.93 -5.25
N LEU A 563 -26.30 17.35 -4.61
CA LEU A 563 -26.15 17.49 -3.16
C LEU A 563 -26.19 18.98 -2.81
N ILE A 564 -27.27 19.44 -2.17
CA ILE A 564 -27.49 20.86 -1.89
C ILE A 564 -27.18 21.14 -0.43
N ARG A 565 -26.25 22.06 -0.16
CA ARG A 565 -25.91 22.51 1.19
C ARG A 565 -26.68 23.77 1.56
N GLY A 566 -26.91 23.95 2.86
CA GLY A 566 -27.35 25.22 3.41
C GLY A 566 -26.17 25.99 4.02
N ASP A 567 -26.39 27.29 4.28
CA ASP A 567 -25.41 28.13 4.95
C ASP A 567 -24.97 27.54 6.30
N THR A 568 -23.68 27.66 6.59
CA THR A 568 -23.14 27.42 7.93
C THR A 568 -23.71 28.51 8.86
N PRO A 569 -24.31 28.17 10.02
CA PRO A 569 -24.62 29.19 11.02
C PRO A 569 -23.32 29.92 11.37
N ARG A 570 -23.29 31.24 11.16
CA ARG A 570 -22.12 32.09 11.44
C ARG A 570 -21.74 32.10 12.91
#